data_AF-A0A1I7VS70-F1
#
_entry.id   AF-A0A1I7VS70-F1
#
_cell.length_a   1.000
_cell.length_b   1.000
_cell.length_c   1.000
_cell.angle_alpha   90.00
_cell.angle_beta   90.00
_cell.angle_gamma   90.00
#
_symmetry.space_group_name_H-M   'P 1'
#
loop_
_entity.id
_entity.type
_entity.pdbx_description
1 polymer ?
#
loop_
_entity_poly.entity_id
_entity_poly.type
_entity_poly.pdbx_seq_one_letter_code
_entity_poly.pdbx_strand_id
1 'polypeptide(L)'
;MQLCLYQGTSCTKIFEQSLYSGINLITPAEALTNFGDLRSAPDCHSECIGCTESRSAVSCFSCRHLTQSLRNRAGFKCVSRCDEGYFLEGDKCRACSPNCKTCIKAEQCETCPGAQLLIDVNHYGHLDHGQCIDVCPPELEPDYTIAVQARCILRRNKCSIGYYEAASSVCTPCDDACRTCHGPGPLQCDSCSANFNNRSVGYCRPCCRAGEDPMLHHCEDCTSLSLQVHPTHSSLFHALLFTVIFIMLCVAVAVFIMKIGTDNSSSHTNRNIEDGFGNWKL
;
A
#
# COMPACT_ATOMS: atom_id res chain seq x y z
N MET A 1 36.08 33.88 -14.61
CA MET A 1 35.70 35.24 -15.04
C MET A 1 36.27 35.43 -16.44
N GLN A 2 35.49 35.17 -17.48
CA GLN A 2 35.98 35.02 -18.85
C GLN A 2 35.37 36.14 -19.70
N LEU A 3 36.23 37.03 -20.21
CA LEU A 3 35.81 38.17 -21.02
C LEU A 3 35.51 37.70 -22.44
N CYS A 4 34.29 37.99 -22.92
CA CYS A 4 33.93 37.92 -24.34
C CYS A 4 33.82 39.36 -24.87
N LEU A 5 34.44 39.66 -26.00
CA LEU A 5 34.15 40.87 -26.77
C LEU A 5 33.02 40.56 -27.76
N TYR A 6 31.95 41.36 -27.73
CA TYR A 6 30.78 41.23 -28.59
C TYR A 6 30.95 42.13 -29.84
N GLN A 7 30.85 41.53 -31.03
CA GLN A 7 30.54 42.26 -32.27
C GLN A 7 29.52 41.45 -33.08
N GLY A 8 28.25 41.84 -33.01
CA GLY A 8 27.17 41.17 -33.77
C GLY A 8 26.81 39.75 -33.30
N THR A 9 26.20 38.96 -34.19
CA THR A 9 25.54 37.67 -33.90
C THR A 9 26.42 36.43 -34.03
N SER A 10 27.76 36.54 -33.99
CA SER A 10 28.65 35.38 -34.03
C SER A 10 29.82 35.50 -33.04
N CYS A 11 30.16 34.40 -32.37
CA CYS A 11 31.26 34.31 -31.40
C CYS A 11 32.29 33.30 -31.88
N THR A 12 33.46 33.77 -32.30
CA THR A 12 34.63 32.93 -32.65
C THR A 12 35.66 33.01 -31.52
N LYS A 13 36.07 31.84 -30.98
CA LYS A 13 37.20 31.74 -30.04
C LYS A 13 38.51 31.56 -30.81
N ILE A 14 39.46 32.45 -30.51
CA ILE A 14 40.87 32.35 -30.89
C ILE A 14 41.56 31.49 -29.80
N PHE A 15 42.36 30.50 -30.20
CA PHE A 15 43.28 29.82 -29.28
C PHE A 15 44.71 30.04 -29.76
N GLU A 16 45.50 30.70 -28.91
CA GLU A 16 46.94 30.92 -29.08
C GLU A 16 47.71 29.60 -29.05
N GLN A 17 48.71 29.53 -29.92
CA GLN A 17 49.77 28.53 -29.89
C GLN A 17 50.74 28.85 -28.76
N SER A 18 51.12 27.86 -27.96
CA SER A 18 52.48 27.80 -27.42
C SER A 18 52.92 26.35 -27.24
N LEU A 19 54.05 26.05 -27.88
CA LEU A 19 54.79 24.79 -27.86
C LEU A 19 55.34 24.48 -26.46
N TYR A 20 55.26 23.23 -26.01
CA TYR A 20 56.32 22.58 -25.22
C TYR A 20 56.30 21.06 -25.46
N SER A 21 57.51 20.50 -25.53
CA SER A 21 57.85 19.16 -26.01
C SER A 21 57.48 18.04 -25.03
N GLY A 22 57.09 16.87 -25.56
CA GLY A 22 56.95 15.65 -24.77
C GLY A 22 56.17 14.58 -25.51
N ILE A 23 56.88 13.73 -26.25
CA ILE A 23 56.31 12.60 -26.98
C ILE A 23 55.93 11.52 -25.96
N ASN A 24 54.63 11.24 -25.82
CA ASN A 24 54.12 9.92 -25.46
C ASN A 24 52.93 9.63 -26.37
N LEU A 25 53.08 8.59 -27.20
CA LEU A 25 52.04 8.10 -28.09
C LEU A 25 50.82 7.69 -27.28
N ILE A 26 49.71 8.41 -27.47
CA ILE A 26 48.37 7.90 -27.17
C ILE A 26 47.64 7.89 -28.51
N THR A 27 47.18 6.70 -28.89
CA THR A 27 46.49 6.39 -30.14
C THR A 27 45.29 7.31 -30.37
N PRO A 28 45.08 7.83 -31.59
CA PRO A 28 43.87 8.59 -31.92
C PRO A 28 42.76 7.59 -32.22
N ALA A 29 42.07 7.14 -31.17
CA ALA A 29 40.84 6.37 -31.31
C ALA A 29 39.68 7.15 -30.71
N GLU A 30 39.48 8.39 -31.14
CA GLU A 30 38.27 9.16 -30.78
C GLU A 30 37.85 10.04 -31.96
N ALA A 31 37.33 9.36 -32.98
CA ALA A 31 36.30 9.95 -33.82
C ALA A 31 35.08 10.16 -32.92
N LEU A 32 34.95 11.36 -32.34
CA LEU A 32 33.74 11.83 -31.66
C LEU A 32 32.69 12.19 -32.73
N THR A 33 32.19 11.15 -33.39
CA THR A 33 31.02 11.18 -34.27
C THR A 33 29.94 10.32 -33.64
N ASN A 34 29.16 10.89 -32.73
CA ASN A 34 27.70 10.70 -32.60
C ASN A 34 27.17 11.30 -31.28
N PHE A 35 26.06 12.03 -31.37
CA PHE A 35 25.12 12.17 -30.26
C PHE A 35 24.57 10.77 -29.96
N GLY A 36 25.17 10.03 -29.01
CA GLY A 36 24.67 8.69 -28.71
C GLY A 36 25.52 7.74 -27.86
N ASP A 37 26.75 8.06 -27.45
CA ASP A 37 27.55 7.12 -26.62
C ASP A 37 27.80 7.68 -25.22
N LEU A 38 26.73 7.80 -24.42
CA LEU A 38 26.84 8.04 -22.98
C LEU A 38 27.37 6.76 -22.32
N ARG A 39 28.69 6.62 -22.27
CA ARG A 39 29.33 5.51 -21.53
C ARG A 39 29.02 5.67 -20.04
N SER A 40 28.41 4.63 -19.46
CA SER A 40 28.16 4.58 -18.02
C SER A 40 29.48 4.58 -17.26
N ALA A 41 29.54 5.34 -16.17
CA ALA A 41 30.64 5.24 -15.21
C ALA A 41 30.69 3.84 -14.57
N PRO A 42 31.88 3.37 -14.14
CA PRO A 42 32.01 2.15 -13.35
C PRO A 42 31.41 2.32 -11.94
N ASP A 43 31.11 1.22 -11.25
CA ASP A 43 30.60 1.22 -9.86
C ASP A 43 29.35 2.09 -9.62
N CYS A 44 28.32 1.98 -10.46
CA CYS A 44 27.05 2.69 -10.22
C CYS A 44 26.35 2.27 -8.92
N HIS A 45 25.52 3.15 -8.37
CA HIS A 45 24.66 2.82 -7.23
C HIS A 45 23.71 1.64 -7.57
N SER A 46 23.37 0.80 -6.59
CA SER A 46 22.58 -0.43 -6.80
C SER A 46 21.22 -0.18 -7.45
N GLU A 47 20.65 0.99 -7.18
CA GLU A 47 19.35 1.40 -7.71
C GLU A 47 19.41 2.06 -9.10
N CYS A 48 20.61 2.29 -9.67
CA CYS A 48 20.78 2.88 -10.99
C CYS A 48 20.77 1.81 -12.10
N ILE A 49 20.14 2.13 -13.23
CA ILE A 49 20.38 1.49 -14.53
C ILE A 49 21.26 2.45 -15.33
N GLY A 50 22.58 2.28 -15.20
CA GLY A 50 23.60 3.19 -15.74
C GLY A 50 23.70 4.52 -14.98
N CYS A 51 24.88 5.13 -14.99
CA CYS A 51 25.15 6.36 -14.25
C CYS A 51 26.23 7.23 -14.92
N THR A 52 26.19 8.53 -14.64
CA THR A 52 27.26 9.47 -15.00
C THR A 52 28.38 9.53 -13.96
N GLU A 53 28.07 9.19 -12.71
CA GLU A 53 28.98 9.26 -11.57
C GLU A 53 28.91 7.98 -10.73
N SER A 54 30.07 7.43 -10.38
CA SER A 54 30.19 6.23 -9.56
C SER A 54 29.57 6.42 -8.17
N ARG A 55 28.87 5.39 -7.69
CA ARG A 55 28.30 5.29 -6.33
C ARG A 55 27.27 6.36 -5.95
N SER A 56 26.80 7.17 -6.90
CA SER A 56 25.78 8.19 -6.67
C SER A 56 24.38 7.68 -7.03
N ALA A 57 23.42 7.85 -6.11
CA ALA A 57 22.00 7.52 -6.34
C ALA A 57 21.23 8.63 -7.09
N VAL A 58 21.85 9.80 -7.32
CA VAL A 58 21.24 10.96 -8.00
C VAL A 58 21.80 11.19 -9.41
N SER A 59 22.84 10.46 -9.76
CA SER A 59 23.55 10.57 -11.04
C SER A 59 23.23 9.36 -11.96
N CYS A 60 22.03 8.79 -11.83
CA CYS A 60 21.57 7.65 -12.62
C CYS A 60 20.92 8.10 -13.93
N PHE A 61 20.97 7.28 -14.99
CA PHE A 61 20.18 7.52 -16.20
C PHE A 61 18.71 7.13 -16.01
N SER A 62 18.46 6.02 -15.31
CA SER A 62 17.12 5.60 -14.88
C SER A 62 17.20 4.74 -13.62
N CYS A 63 16.06 4.54 -12.95
CA CYS A 63 16.00 3.77 -11.71
C CYS A 63 15.55 2.33 -11.95
N ARG A 64 16.09 1.43 -11.14
CA ARG A 64 15.65 0.03 -11.11
C ARG A 64 14.26 -0.13 -10.48
N HIS A 65 14.00 0.59 -9.39
CA HIS A 65 12.75 0.49 -8.63
C HIS A 65 11.99 1.81 -8.67
N LEU A 66 12.30 2.76 -7.78
CA LEU A 66 11.51 3.97 -7.61
C LEU A 66 12.32 5.22 -7.93
N THR A 67 11.62 6.22 -8.46
CA THR A 67 12.16 7.57 -8.70
C THR A 67 11.67 8.52 -7.61
N GLN A 68 12.58 9.12 -6.85
CA GLN A 68 12.22 10.09 -5.81
C GLN A 68 12.58 11.50 -6.22
N SER A 69 11.63 12.43 -6.15
CA SER A 69 11.88 13.83 -6.47
C SER A 69 12.72 14.52 -5.40
N LEU A 70 13.61 15.43 -5.81
CA LEU A 70 14.39 16.23 -4.88
C LEU A 70 13.59 17.48 -4.49
N ARG A 71 13.37 17.72 -3.18
CA ARG A 71 12.52 18.82 -2.67
C ARG A 71 12.93 20.22 -3.16
N ASN A 72 14.22 20.45 -3.43
CA ASN A 72 14.77 21.79 -3.74
C ASN A 72 15.63 21.83 -5.01
N ARG A 73 15.55 20.81 -5.86
CA ARG A 73 16.41 20.70 -7.04
C ARG A 73 15.71 19.95 -8.16
N ALA A 74 16.00 20.32 -9.40
CA ALA A 74 15.61 19.50 -10.55
C ALA A 74 16.43 18.20 -10.57
N GLY A 75 15.74 17.07 -10.73
CA GLY A 75 16.35 15.74 -10.78
C GLY A 75 15.61 14.73 -9.91
N PHE A 76 16.16 13.53 -9.83
CA PHE A 76 15.62 12.44 -9.04
C PHE A 76 16.74 11.68 -8.33
N LYS A 77 16.36 10.97 -7.28
CA LYS A 77 17.16 9.97 -6.58
C LYS A 77 16.53 8.61 -6.82
N CYS A 78 17.32 7.60 -7.18
CA CYS A 78 16.84 6.23 -7.24
C CYS A 78 16.84 5.60 -5.85
N VAL A 79 15.69 5.05 -5.46
CA VAL A 79 15.49 4.42 -4.15
C VAL A 79 14.73 3.10 -4.31
N SER A 80 14.96 2.17 -3.37
CA SER A 80 14.22 0.91 -3.30
C SER A 80 12.87 1.04 -2.57
N ARG A 81 12.75 2.06 -1.71
CA ARG A 81 11.54 2.47 -1.00
C ARG A 81 11.53 3.99 -0.85
N CYS A 82 10.37 4.61 -0.76
CA CYS A 82 10.31 6.06 -0.53
C CYS A 82 10.91 6.41 0.85
N ASP A 83 11.72 7.47 0.88
CA ASP A 83 12.26 8.01 2.12
C ASP A 83 11.14 8.65 2.97
N GLU A 84 11.37 8.87 4.27
CA GLU A 84 10.41 9.58 5.13
C GLU A 84 10.08 10.97 4.57
N GLY A 85 8.81 11.37 4.70
CA GLY A 85 8.29 12.59 4.10
C GLY A 85 8.02 12.48 2.60
N TYR A 86 7.97 11.25 2.05
CA TYR A 86 7.49 10.97 0.71
C TYR A 86 6.44 9.85 0.74
N PHE A 87 5.45 9.96 -0.16
CA PHE A 87 4.47 8.92 -0.41
C PHE A 87 4.66 8.32 -1.81
N LEU A 88 4.25 7.05 -1.95
CA LEU A 88 4.34 6.34 -3.21
C LEU A 88 3.14 6.70 -4.11
N GLU A 89 3.43 7.21 -5.31
CA GLU A 89 2.45 7.45 -6.35
C GLU A 89 2.90 6.76 -7.64
N GLY A 90 2.39 5.55 -7.86
CA GLY A 90 2.87 4.67 -8.93
C GLY A 90 4.29 4.16 -8.65
N ASP A 91 5.22 4.48 -9.54
CA ASP A 91 6.66 4.20 -9.44
C ASP A 91 7.48 5.42 -8.95
N LYS A 92 6.79 6.46 -8.49
CA LYS A 92 7.39 7.74 -8.08
C LYS A 92 7.15 8.01 -6.61
N CYS A 93 8.19 8.45 -5.92
CA CYS A 93 8.08 8.95 -4.56
C CYS A 93 7.87 10.47 -4.63
N ARG A 94 6.70 10.92 -4.21
CA ARG A 94 6.33 12.35 -4.16
C ARG A 94 6.39 12.88 -2.75
N ALA A 95 6.84 14.12 -2.62
CA ALA A 95 7.01 14.74 -1.31
C ALA A 95 5.66 14.99 -0.64
N CYS A 96 5.61 14.73 0.67
CA CYS A 96 4.53 15.18 1.53
C CYS A 96 4.55 16.71 1.69
N SER A 97 3.38 17.27 1.99
CA SER A 97 3.21 18.64 2.48
C SER A 97 4.18 18.91 3.64
N PRO A 98 4.75 20.13 3.73
CA PRO A 98 5.66 20.48 4.83
C PRO A 98 5.01 20.38 6.22
N ASN A 99 3.68 20.35 6.29
CA ASN A 99 2.92 20.20 7.54
C ASN A 99 2.81 18.74 8.01
N CYS A 100 3.28 17.77 7.21
CA CYS A 100 3.27 16.35 7.54
C CYS A 100 4.68 15.84 7.82
N LYS A 101 4.81 14.91 8.78
CA LYS A 101 6.04 14.12 8.95
C LYS A 101 6.05 12.93 7.97
N THR A 102 4.96 12.16 7.94
CA THR A 102 4.70 11.15 6.90
C THR A 102 3.29 11.35 6.36
N CYS A 103 3.00 10.86 5.16
CA CYS A 103 1.72 11.08 4.51
C CYS A 103 1.34 9.91 3.61
N ILE A 104 0.03 9.72 3.43
CA ILE A 104 -0.53 8.78 2.44
C ILE A 104 -0.74 9.46 1.08
N LYS A 105 -0.94 10.77 1.08
CA LYS A 105 -1.01 11.67 -0.09
C LYS A 105 -0.41 13.02 0.29
N ALA A 106 -0.12 13.87 -0.69
CA ALA A 106 0.53 15.17 -0.47
C ALA A 106 0.02 15.93 0.78
N GLU A 107 -1.30 16.12 0.91
CA GLU A 107 -1.91 16.85 2.03
C GLU A 107 -2.65 15.97 3.06
N GLN A 108 -2.54 14.64 2.96
CA GLN A 108 -3.14 13.71 3.93
C GLN A 108 -2.04 13.09 4.77
N CYS A 109 -1.77 13.70 5.93
CA CYS A 109 -0.74 13.23 6.84
C CYS A 109 -1.14 11.88 7.46
N GLU A 110 -0.13 11.05 7.68
CA GLU A 110 -0.22 9.82 8.48
C GLU A 110 0.42 10.03 9.85
N THR A 111 1.47 10.85 9.91
CA THR A 111 2.07 11.32 11.16
C THR A 111 2.39 12.81 11.07
N CYS A 112 2.33 13.48 12.22
CA CYS A 112 2.53 14.90 12.36
C CYS A 112 3.94 15.24 12.84
N PRO A 113 4.45 16.43 12.50
CA PRO A 113 5.69 16.93 13.06
C PRO A 113 5.51 17.26 14.54
N GLY A 114 6.54 16.99 15.35
CA GLY A 114 6.56 17.36 16.76
C GLY A 114 5.49 16.63 17.60
N ALA A 115 4.82 17.37 18.46
CA ALA A 115 3.80 16.87 19.41
C ALA A 115 2.36 17.24 18.99
N GLN A 116 2.13 17.50 17.70
CA GLN A 116 0.81 17.84 17.18
C GLN A 116 -0.13 16.63 17.15
N LEU A 117 -1.43 16.89 17.13
CA LEU A 117 -2.48 15.88 17.02
C LEU A 117 -2.93 15.72 15.56
N LEU A 118 -3.14 14.48 15.15
CA LEU A 118 -3.65 14.14 13.82
C LEU A 118 -5.18 14.04 13.85
N ILE A 119 -5.87 14.73 12.96
CA ILE A 119 -7.32 14.52 12.77
C ILE A 119 -7.55 13.17 12.07
N ASP A 120 -8.01 12.19 12.83
CA ASP A 120 -8.27 10.81 12.35
C ASP A 120 -9.77 10.54 12.31
N VAL A 121 -10.50 11.42 11.63
CA VAL A 121 -11.93 11.25 11.41
C VAL A 121 -12.20 11.32 9.92
N ASN A 122 -12.75 10.23 9.38
CA ASN A 122 -13.27 10.19 8.02
C ASN A 122 -14.70 10.74 8.04
N HIS A 123 -14.86 12.06 8.20
CA HIS A 123 -16.18 12.67 8.15
C HIS A 123 -16.35 13.68 7.02
N TYR A 124 -17.49 13.58 6.36
CA TYR A 124 -17.81 14.34 5.16
C TYR A 124 -18.14 15.82 5.44
N GLY A 125 -18.37 16.19 6.70
CA GLY A 125 -18.60 17.59 7.10
C GLY A 125 -17.33 18.46 7.06
N HIS A 126 -16.15 17.85 7.24
CA HIS A 126 -14.88 18.57 7.37
C HIS A 126 -13.81 17.83 6.56
N LEU A 127 -13.32 18.45 5.49
CA LEU A 127 -12.26 17.96 4.59
C LEU A 127 -10.88 17.87 5.28
N ASP A 128 -10.85 17.72 6.59
CA ASP A 128 -9.66 17.90 7.43
C ASP A 128 -9.04 16.57 7.87
N HIS A 129 -9.48 15.44 7.29
CA HIS A 129 -8.84 14.15 7.54
C HIS A 129 -7.35 14.21 7.16
N GLY A 130 -6.50 13.78 8.09
CA GLY A 130 -5.06 13.80 7.88
C GLY A 130 -4.43 15.19 8.07
N GLN A 131 -5.10 16.13 8.75
CA GLN A 131 -4.48 17.38 9.15
C GLN A 131 -3.82 17.29 10.54
N CYS A 132 -2.73 18.04 10.70
CA CYS A 132 -1.99 18.17 11.94
C CYS A 132 -2.30 19.50 12.61
N ILE A 133 -2.72 19.46 13.87
CA ILE A 133 -3.16 20.62 14.65
C ILE A 133 -2.66 20.54 16.08
N ASP A 134 -2.55 21.69 16.76
CA ASP A 134 -2.07 21.74 18.15
C ASP A 134 -3.18 21.46 19.17
N VAL A 135 -4.45 21.76 18.82
CA VAL A 135 -5.61 21.60 19.72
C VAL A 135 -6.79 21.06 18.92
N CYS A 136 -7.43 19.99 19.40
CA CYS A 136 -8.59 19.41 18.75
C CYS A 136 -9.78 20.39 18.69
N PRO A 137 -10.56 20.42 17.58
CA PRO A 137 -11.79 21.18 17.49
C PRO A 137 -12.82 20.75 18.55
N PRO A 138 -13.82 21.60 18.88
CA PRO A 138 -14.77 21.34 19.98
C PRO A 138 -15.54 20.01 19.91
N GLU A 139 -15.73 19.49 18.71
CA GLU A 139 -16.46 18.24 18.42
C GLU A 139 -15.60 16.97 18.58
N LEU A 140 -14.28 17.14 18.66
CA LEU A 140 -13.32 16.04 18.79
C LEU A 140 -12.70 16.02 20.18
N GLU A 141 -12.20 14.85 20.57
CA GLU A 141 -11.47 14.63 21.80
C GLU A 141 -10.05 14.13 21.49
N PRO A 142 -9.02 14.61 22.20
CA PRO A 142 -7.67 14.12 22.02
C PRO A 142 -7.51 12.71 22.60
N ASP A 143 -7.03 11.77 21.78
CA ASP A 143 -6.63 10.44 22.16
C ASP A 143 -5.10 10.34 22.20
N TYR A 144 -4.57 10.19 23.41
CA TYR A 144 -3.14 10.03 23.70
C TYR A 144 -2.73 8.56 23.90
N THR A 145 -3.64 7.60 23.70
CA THR A 145 -3.35 6.18 23.94
C THR A 145 -2.42 5.58 22.88
N ILE A 146 -2.35 6.21 21.70
CA ILE A 146 -1.50 5.78 20.59
C ILE A 146 -0.08 6.31 20.79
N ALA A 147 0.85 5.41 21.07
CA ALA A 147 2.25 5.74 21.36
C ALA A 147 3.02 6.42 20.20
N VAL A 148 2.55 6.25 18.96
CA VAL A 148 3.25 6.75 17.76
C VAL A 148 2.78 8.15 17.37
N GLN A 149 1.49 8.45 17.51
CA GLN A 149 0.86 9.68 17.04
C GLN A 149 -0.44 9.89 17.81
N ALA A 150 -0.52 10.96 18.62
CA ALA A 150 -1.77 11.38 19.25
C ALA A 150 -2.78 11.83 18.18
N ARG A 151 -4.06 11.58 18.42
CA ARG A 151 -5.11 11.82 17.41
C ARG A 151 -6.27 12.62 17.99
N CYS A 152 -6.96 13.35 17.14
CA CYS A 152 -8.28 13.89 17.44
C CYS A 152 -9.32 12.90 16.91
N ILE A 153 -10.09 12.32 17.81
CA ILE A 153 -11.11 11.32 17.51
C ILE A 153 -12.51 11.84 17.86
N LEU A 154 -13.54 11.22 17.29
CA LEU A 154 -14.91 11.50 17.70
C LEU A 154 -15.13 11.09 19.15
N ARG A 155 -15.91 11.90 19.89
CA ARG A 155 -16.34 11.54 21.22
C ARG A 155 -17.15 10.24 21.20
N ARG A 156 -16.95 9.40 22.20
CA ARG A 156 -17.74 8.18 22.35
C ARG A 156 -19.19 8.55 22.66
N ASN A 157 -20.10 8.29 21.72
CA ASN A 157 -21.53 8.46 21.95
C ASN A 157 -22.03 7.45 22.99
N LYS A 158 -22.53 7.93 24.13
CA LYS A 158 -23.11 7.10 25.21
C LYS A 158 -24.61 6.88 25.06
N CYS A 159 -25.25 7.52 24.09
CA CYS A 159 -26.68 7.41 23.85
C CYS A 159 -27.02 6.13 23.08
N SER A 160 -28.31 5.79 23.06
CA SER A 160 -28.82 4.67 22.25
C SER A 160 -28.77 4.98 20.76
N ILE A 161 -28.86 3.93 19.92
CA ILE A 161 -28.95 4.07 18.45
C ILE A 161 -30.08 5.04 18.09
N GLY A 162 -29.81 5.94 17.13
CA GLY A 162 -30.74 7.01 16.74
C GLY A 162 -30.67 8.27 17.60
N TYR A 163 -29.76 8.34 18.58
CA TYR A 163 -29.53 9.53 19.40
C TYR A 163 -28.03 9.85 19.50
N TYR A 164 -27.68 11.13 19.63
CA TYR A 164 -26.31 11.60 19.91
C TYR A 164 -26.25 12.40 21.22
N GLU A 165 -25.07 12.42 21.84
CA GLU A 165 -24.79 13.20 23.05
C GLU A 165 -24.50 14.66 22.65
N ALA A 166 -25.45 15.57 22.90
CA ALA A 166 -25.23 17.00 22.66
C ALA A 166 -24.26 17.60 23.70
N ALA A 167 -23.74 18.81 23.45
CA ALA A 167 -22.84 19.51 24.37
C ALA A 167 -23.42 19.68 25.80
N SER A 168 -24.75 19.69 25.94
CA SER A 168 -25.47 19.70 27.22
C SER A 168 -25.49 18.35 27.96
N SER A 169 -24.79 17.32 27.47
CA SER A 169 -24.88 15.93 27.95
C SER A 169 -26.29 15.32 27.84
N VAL A 170 -27.12 15.85 26.93
CA VAL A 170 -28.48 15.37 26.67
C VAL A 170 -28.49 14.56 25.38
N CYS A 171 -29.12 13.38 25.41
CA CYS A 171 -29.33 12.57 24.22
C CYS A 171 -30.39 13.20 23.32
N THR A 172 -29.98 13.68 22.16
CA THR A 172 -30.83 14.33 21.15
C THR A 172 -31.02 13.38 19.97
N PRO A 173 -32.22 13.28 19.36
CA PRO A 173 -32.44 12.42 18.22
C PRO A 173 -31.55 12.80 17.03
N CYS A 174 -31.10 11.79 16.30
CA CYS A 174 -30.44 11.96 15.01
C CYS A 174 -31.40 12.50 13.94
N ASP A 175 -30.84 12.95 12.82
CA ASP A 175 -31.61 13.18 11.59
C ASP A 175 -32.22 11.86 11.07
N ASP A 176 -33.38 11.93 10.41
CA ASP A 176 -34.09 10.77 9.87
C ASP A 176 -33.27 10.00 8.82
N ALA A 177 -32.32 10.66 8.17
CA ALA A 177 -31.38 10.03 7.24
C ALA A 177 -30.39 9.09 7.94
N CYS A 178 -30.12 9.31 9.23
CA CYS A 178 -29.11 8.58 9.99
C CYS A 178 -29.72 7.43 10.80
N ARG A 179 -29.07 6.27 10.79
CA ARG A 179 -29.31 5.21 11.80
C ARG A 179 -28.50 5.46 13.06
N THR A 180 -27.26 5.90 12.91
CA THR A 180 -26.37 6.33 14.00
C THR A 180 -25.73 7.65 13.60
N CYS A 181 -25.52 8.53 14.57
CA CYS A 181 -24.93 9.85 14.37
C CYS A 181 -24.07 10.25 15.57
N HIS A 182 -23.16 11.20 15.35
CA HIS A 182 -22.36 11.83 16.40
C HIS A 182 -22.69 13.31 16.61
N GLY A 183 -23.65 13.85 15.86
CA GLY A 183 -24.16 15.19 16.06
C GLY A 183 -25.35 15.54 15.18
N PRO A 184 -25.74 16.82 15.11
CA PRO A 184 -26.97 17.26 14.47
C PRO A 184 -26.94 17.23 12.93
N GLY A 185 -28.08 16.90 12.34
CA GLY A 185 -28.34 17.01 10.91
C GLY A 185 -27.82 15.83 10.06
N PRO A 186 -28.08 15.86 8.74
CA PRO A 186 -27.86 14.71 7.85
C PRO A 186 -26.38 14.54 7.44
N LEU A 187 -25.53 15.49 7.79
CA LEU A 187 -24.09 15.47 7.50
C LEU A 187 -23.25 14.84 8.61
N GLN A 188 -23.86 14.53 9.77
CA GLN A 188 -23.19 13.98 10.95
C GLN A 188 -23.58 12.51 11.20
N CYS A 189 -23.93 11.79 10.13
CA CYS A 189 -24.32 10.38 10.20
C CYS A 189 -23.10 9.46 10.19
N ASP A 190 -22.99 8.59 11.21
CA ASP A 190 -22.00 7.50 11.22
C ASP A 190 -22.46 6.31 10.36
N SER A 191 -23.78 6.08 10.28
CA SER A 191 -24.37 5.11 9.37
C SER A 191 -25.74 5.55 8.88
N CYS A 192 -26.07 5.19 7.64
CA CYS A 192 -27.33 5.57 7.01
C CYS A 192 -28.49 4.65 7.44
N SER A 193 -29.70 5.21 7.45
CA SER A 193 -30.95 4.47 7.62
C SER A 193 -31.27 3.62 6.38
N ALA A 194 -32.26 2.72 6.45
CA ALA A 194 -32.52 1.69 5.44
C ALA A 194 -32.83 2.22 4.02
N ASN A 195 -33.31 3.47 3.90
CA ASN A 195 -33.62 4.12 2.63
C ASN A 195 -32.61 5.22 2.24
N PHE A 196 -31.43 5.19 2.84
CA PHE A 196 -30.37 6.15 2.61
C PHE A 196 -29.04 5.43 2.35
N ASN A 197 -28.16 6.06 1.59
CA ASN A 197 -26.82 5.55 1.29
C ASN A 197 -25.83 6.72 1.16
N ASN A 198 -24.53 6.47 1.25
CA ASN A 198 -23.50 7.50 1.26
C ASN A 198 -22.37 7.24 0.25
N ARG A 199 -22.62 6.41 -0.76
CA ARG A 199 -21.58 5.91 -1.66
C ARG A 199 -20.91 6.98 -2.52
N SER A 200 -21.68 7.93 -3.06
CA SER A 200 -21.15 8.90 -4.03
C SER A 200 -20.63 10.17 -3.37
N VAL A 201 -21.36 10.65 -2.35
CA VAL A 201 -21.08 11.94 -1.70
C VAL A 201 -20.76 11.84 -0.22
N GLY A 202 -20.89 10.64 0.38
CA GLY A 202 -20.44 10.36 1.73
C GLY A 202 -21.25 10.77 2.93
N TYR A 203 -22.18 11.68 2.71
CA TYR A 203 -23.29 11.87 3.63
C TYR A 203 -24.50 11.07 3.14
N CYS A 204 -25.41 10.78 4.05
CA CYS A 204 -26.57 9.94 3.76
C CYS A 204 -27.55 10.69 2.85
N ARG A 205 -27.73 10.17 1.63
CA ARG A 205 -28.70 10.62 0.64
C ARG A 205 -29.79 9.57 0.45
N PRO A 206 -31.03 10.00 0.13
CA PRO A 206 -32.12 9.08 -0.08
C PRO A 206 -31.84 8.19 -1.30
N CYS A 207 -32.38 6.97 -1.28
CA CYS A 207 -32.31 6.06 -2.42
C CYS A 207 -33.08 6.62 -3.63
N CYS A 208 -32.49 6.50 -4.82
CA CYS A 208 -33.18 6.86 -6.06
C CYS A 208 -34.39 5.96 -6.31
N ARG A 209 -35.45 6.53 -6.90
CA ARG A 209 -36.54 5.73 -7.45
C ARG A 209 -36.10 5.10 -8.77
N ALA A 210 -36.81 4.06 -9.19
CA ALA A 210 -36.49 3.35 -10.42
C ALA A 210 -36.50 4.29 -11.64
N GLY A 211 -35.35 4.43 -12.30
CA GLY A 211 -35.18 5.27 -13.48
C GLY A 211 -34.84 6.74 -13.22
N GLU A 212 -34.63 7.15 -11.96
CA GLU A 212 -34.15 8.49 -11.63
C GLU A 212 -32.63 8.63 -11.85
N ASP A 213 -32.21 9.80 -12.34
CA ASP A 213 -30.79 10.15 -12.46
C ASP A 213 -30.23 10.63 -11.10
N PRO A 214 -29.17 9.98 -10.56
CA PRO A 214 -28.59 10.32 -9.25
C PRO A 214 -28.03 11.75 -9.15
N MET A 215 -27.49 12.30 -10.23
CA MET A 215 -26.91 13.64 -10.24
C MET A 215 -28.00 14.70 -10.19
N LEU A 216 -29.08 14.50 -10.96
CA LEU A 216 -30.20 15.42 -11.07
C LEU A 216 -31.09 15.43 -9.82
N HIS A 217 -31.36 14.25 -9.23
CA HIS A 217 -32.27 14.11 -8.09
C HIS A 217 -31.57 14.00 -6.74
N HIS A 218 -30.25 14.12 -6.72
CA HIS A 218 -29.48 14.14 -5.49
C HIS A 218 -29.74 12.91 -4.60
N CYS A 219 -29.77 11.73 -5.23
CA CYS A 219 -30.08 10.45 -4.62
C CYS A 219 -28.95 9.44 -4.84
N GLU A 220 -29.01 8.31 -4.15
CA GLU A 220 -27.99 7.26 -4.24
C GLU A 220 -28.57 5.95 -4.75
N ASP A 221 -27.73 5.17 -5.44
CA ASP A 221 -28.12 3.84 -5.90
C ASP A 221 -27.97 2.80 -4.78
N CYS A 222 -29.11 2.47 -4.17
CA CYS A 222 -29.21 1.49 -3.09
C CYS A 222 -29.39 0.05 -3.57
N THR A 223 -29.49 -0.19 -4.88
CA THR A 223 -29.73 -1.54 -5.43
C THR A 223 -28.56 -2.49 -5.21
N SER A 224 -27.38 -1.96 -4.84
CA SER A 224 -26.18 -2.72 -4.51
C SER A 224 -26.18 -3.40 -3.13
N LEU A 225 -27.14 -3.10 -2.23
CA LEU A 225 -27.19 -3.73 -0.90
C LEU A 225 -27.57 -5.22 -0.94
N SER A 226 -28.10 -5.71 -2.08
CA SER A 226 -28.45 -7.12 -2.27
C SER A 226 -27.27 -8.02 -2.69
N LEU A 227 -26.09 -7.46 -3.01
CA LEU A 227 -24.93 -8.24 -3.48
C LEU A 227 -23.87 -8.55 -2.40
N GLN A 228 -24.07 -8.14 -1.14
CA GLN A 228 -23.21 -8.56 -0.01
C GLN A 228 -23.71 -9.81 0.73
N VAL A 229 -24.69 -10.53 0.18
CA VAL A 229 -24.67 -11.98 0.35
C VAL A 229 -23.57 -12.49 -0.58
N HIS A 230 -22.31 -12.37 -0.11
CA HIS A 230 -21.31 -13.36 -0.50
C HIS A 230 -22.03 -14.70 -0.31
N PRO A 231 -22.21 -15.55 -1.35
CA PRO A 231 -22.60 -16.91 -1.08
C PRO A 231 -21.44 -17.43 -0.24
N THR A 232 -21.66 -17.55 1.07
CA THR A 232 -20.78 -18.29 1.93
C THR A 232 -20.81 -19.68 1.32
N HIS A 233 -19.82 -19.96 0.48
CA HIS A 233 -19.70 -21.24 -0.20
C HIS A 233 -19.76 -22.27 0.91
N SER A 234 -20.85 -23.02 0.92
CA SER A 234 -21.35 -23.71 2.10
C SER A 234 -20.22 -24.58 2.65
N SER A 235 -19.69 -24.21 3.82
CA SER A 235 -18.64 -24.96 4.54
C SER A 235 -19.01 -26.45 4.68
N LEU A 236 -20.32 -26.72 4.72
CA LEU A 236 -20.90 -28.06 4.69
C LEU A 236 -20.60 -28.84 3.40
N PHE A 237 -20.61 -28.20 2.23
CA PHE A 237 -20.33 -28.88 0.96
C PHE A 237 -18.86 -29.31 0.85
N HIS A 238 -17.93 -28.44 1.26
CA HIS A 238 -16.51 -28.79 1.32
C HIS A 238 -16.25 -29.87 2.38
N ALA A 239 -16.87 -29.77 3.57
CA ALA A 239 -16.75 -30.79 4.61
C ALA A 239 -17.28 -32.15 4.15
N LEU A 240 -18.41 -32.20 3.44
CA LEU A 240 -18.97 -33.43 2.88
C LEU A 240 -18.09 -34.03 1.77
N LEU A 241 -17.47 -33.19 0.94
CA LEU A 241 -16.55 -33.66 -0.10
C LEU A 241 -15.29 -34.30 0.52
N PHE A 242 -14.69 -33.65 1.53
CA PHE A 242 -13.48 -34.18 2.19
C PHE A 242 -13.74 -35.47 2.97
N THR A 243 -14.92 -35.62 3.59
CA THR A 243 -15.27 -36.86 4.31
C THR A 243 -15.47 -38.04 3.35
N VAL A 244 -16.12 -37.82 2.20
CA VAL A 244 -16.29 -38.87 1.17
C VAL A 244 -14.93 -39.30 0.61
N ILE A 245 -14.03 -38.36 0.32
CA ILE A 245 -12.67 -38.66 -0.16
C ILE A 245 -11.89 -39.48 0.88
N PHE A 246 -11.99 -39.13 2.16
CA PHE A 246 -11.33 -39.87 3.24
C PHE A 246 -11.85 -41.30 3.35
N ILE A 247 -13.17 -41.50 3.27
CA ILE A 247 -13.78 -42.85 3.30
C ILE A 247 -13.30 -43.69 2.12
N MET A 248 -13.24 -43.12 0.91
CA MET A 248 -12.76 -43.84 -0.27
C MET A 248 -11.28 -44.26 -0.14
N LEU A 249 -10.44 -43.40 0.44
CA LEU A 249 -9.05 -43.73 0.74
C LEU A 249 -8.94 -44.84 1.79
N CYS A 250 -9.72 -44.79 2.86
CA CYS A 250 -9.74 -45.85 3.88
C CYS A 250 -10.16 -47.20 3.30
N VAL A 251 -11.18 -47.23 2.42
CA VAL A 251 -11.61 -48.45 1.74
C VAL A 251 -10.52 -48.97 0.81
N ALA A 252 -9.86 -48.10 0.04
CA ALA A 252 -8.76 -48.50 -0.84
C ALA A 252 -7.58 -49.10 -0.04
N VAL A 253 -7.21 -48.49 1.08
CA VAL A 253 -6.17 -49.01 1.98
C VAL A 253 -6.58 -50.35 2.59
N ALA A 254 -7.83 -50.50 3.02
CA ALA A 254 -8.33 -51.78 3.55
C ALA A 254 -8.29 -52.89 2.49
N VAL A 255 -8.70 -52.60 1.26
CA VAL A 255 -8.60 -53.55 0.13
C VAL A 255 -7.14 -53.90 -0.16
N PHE A 256 -6.24 -52.93 -0.12
CA PHE A 256 -4.80 -53.16 -0.33
C PHE A 256 -4.20 -54.03 0.78
N ILE A 257 -4.56 -53.80 2.04
CA ILE A 257 -4.13 -54.64 3.17
C ILE A 257 -4.69 -56.06 3.03
N MET A 258 -5.96 -56.21 2.66
CA MET A 258 -6.54 -57.54 2.43
C MET A 258 -5.88 -58.26 1.25
N LYS A 259 -5.52 -57.53 0.18
CA LYS A 259 -4.79 -58.04 -0.99
C LYS A 259 -3.39 -58.53 -0.61
N ILE A 260 -2.64 -57.73 0.14
CA ILE A 260 -1.32 -58.11 0.67
C ILE A 260 -1.43 -59.31 1.63
N GLY A 261 -2.49 -59.36 2.45
CA GLY A 261 -2.75 -60.48 3.36
C GLY A 261 -3.09 -61.79 2.64
N THR A 262 -3.66 -61.72 1.43
CA THR A 262 -3.93 -62.91 0.60
C THR A 262 -2.70 -63.37 -0.17
N ASP A 263 -1.82 -62.44 -0.58
CA ASP A 263 -0.56 -62.79 -1.25
C ASP A 263 0.50 -63.35 -0.27
N ASN A 264 0.41 -63.04 1.03
CA ASN A 264 1.35 -63.56 2.05
C ASN A 264 0.92 -64.92 2.67
N SER A 265 -0.17 -65.54 2.20
CA SER A 265 -0.66 -66.84 2.70
C SER A 265 -0.42 -68.00 1.72
N SER A 266 0.45 -67.80 0.71
CA SER A 266 0.84 -68.84 -0.25
C SER A 266 2.36 -69.00 -0.38
N SER A 267 3.03 -69.19 0.75
CA SER A 267 4.36 -69.81 0.79
C SER A 267 4.58 -70.56 2.10
N HIS A 268 3.84 -71.65 2.27
CA HIS A 268 4.34 -72.80 3.05
C HIS A 268 4.52 -73.95 2.07
N THR A 269 5.77 -74.30 1.75
CA THR A 269 6.19 -75.70 1.65
C THR A 269 7.72 -75.82 1.62
N ASN A 270 8.23 -76.30 2.76
CA ASN A 270 9.04 -77.50 2.85
C ASN A 270 10.53 -77.44 2.41
N ARG A 271 11.42 -77.29 3.40
CA ARG A 271 12.68 -78.05 3.46
C ARG A 271 13.01 -78.42 4.91
N ASN A 272 12.99 -79.72 5.18
CA ASN A 272 13.63 -80.37 6.31
C ASN A 272 15.16 -80.17 6.24
N ILE A 273 15.83 -80.22 7.40
CA ILE A 273 17.08 -80.98 7.70
C ILE A 273 17.84 -80.33 8.89
N GLU A 274 17.90 -81.13 9.96
CA GLU A 274 18.99 -81.39 10.93
C GLU A 274 19.68 -80.29 11.76
N ASP A 275 19.64 -80.53 13.08
CA ASP A 275 20.71 -80.51 14.08
C ASP A 275 21.59 -79.27 14.30
N GLY A 276 21.58 -78.80 15.56
CA GLY A 276 22.54 -77.81 16.05
C GLY A 276 22.29 -77.37 17.49
N PHE A 277 22.64 -78.24 18.43
CA PHE A 277 22.71 -77.98 19.87
C PHE A 277 23.75 -76.88 20.23
N GLY A 278 23.46 -76.06 21.24
CA GLY A 278 24.42 -75.23 21.99
C GLY A 278 24.31 -73.72 21.72
N ASN A 279 24.41 -72.79 22.66
CA ASN A 279 24.74 -72.85 24.08
C ASN A 279 24.39 -71.48 24.71
N TRP A 280 23.85 -71.51 25.93
CA TRP A 280 23.93 -70.62 27.10
C TRP A 280 24.28 -69.10 27.04
N LYS A 281 23.47 -68.39 27.85
CA LYS A 281 23.80 -67.41 28.93
C LYS A 281 24.27 -65.99 28.63
N LEU A 282 23.61 -65.12 29.41
CA LEU A 282 24.01 -63.83 30.02
C LEU A 282 24.17 -62.65 29.07
#